data_AF-A0A0G0LKW0-F1
#
_entry.id   AF-A0A0G0LKW0-F1
#
_cell.length_a   1.000
_cell.length_b   1.000
_cell.length_c   1.000
_cell.angle_alpha   90.00
_cell.angle_beta   90.00
_cell.angle_gamma   90.00
#
_symmetry.space_group_name_H-M   'P 1'
#
loop_
_entity.id
_entity.type
_entity.pdbx_description
1 polymer ?
#
loop_
_entity_poly.entity_id
_entity_poly.type
_entity_poly.pdbx_seq_one_letter_code
_entity_poly.pdbx_strand_id
1 'polypeptide(L)'
;MSLTNNDLKLIKDVMKVTIDEELDIKLEEKLEEKIKYLPNKEEFFAKMDELITELKAMREEHTMLSHRVYEDHGPRIEKVEKKLGIQATI
;
A
#
# COMPACT_ATOMS: atom_id res chain seq x y z
N MET A 1 -51.08 42.47 0.70
CA MET A 1 -50.35 41.68 1.70
C MET A 1 -48.88 41.80 1.37
N SER A 2 -48.09 42.37 2.26
CA SER A 2 -46.65 42.58 2.06
C SER A 2 -45.92 41.65 3.02
N LEU A 3 -44.90 40.95 2.52
CA LEU A 3 -44.01 40.17 3.37
C LEU A 3 -43.40 41.09 4.43
N THR A 4 -43.49 40.68 5.69
CA THR A 4 -42.87 41.39 6.80
C THR A 4 -41.41 40.95 6.96
N ASN A 5 -40.62 41.74 7.69
CA ASN A 5 -39.23 41.38 8.00
C ASN A 5 -39.12 40.04 8.77
N ASN A 6 -40.17 39.66 9.50
CA ASN A 6 -40.21 38.37 10.19
C ASN A 6 -40.34 37.21 9.19
N ASP A 7 -41.17 37.36 8.17
CA ASP A 7 -41.34 36.36 7.10
C ASP A 7 -40.03 36.15 6.33
N LEU A 8 -39.32 37.25 6.03
CA LEU A 8 -38.00 37.19 5.38
C LEU A 8 -36.96 36.48 6.26
N LYS A 9 -37.03 36.64 7.59
CA LYS A 9 -36.12 35.95 8.51
C LYS A 9 -36.41 34.46 8.53
N LEU A 10 -37.67 34.06 8.64
CA LEU A 10 -38.07 32.65 8.61
C LEU A 10 -37.66 31.96 7.30
N ILE A 11 -37.82 32.63 6.16
CA ILE A 11 -37.38 32.11 4.86
C ILE A 11 -35.85 31.92 4.81
N LYS A 12 -35.08 32.89 5.34
CA LYS A 12 -33.61 32.77 5.42
C LYS A 12 -33.17 31.63 6.33
N ASP A 13 -33.83 31.47 7.47
CA ASP A 13 -33.52 30.42 8.43
C ASP A 13 -33.82 29.03 7.83
N VAL A 14 -34.95 28.88 7.13
CA VAL A 14 -35.28 27.64 6.40
C VAL A 14 -34.29 27.37 5.27
N MET A 15 -33.97 28.38 4.45
CA MET A 15 -32.97 28.23 3.37
C MET A 15 -31.61 27.82 3.90
N LYS A 16 -31.18 28.37 5.05
CA LYS A 16 -29.90 28.01 5.65
C LYS A 16 -29.85 26.53 6.02
N VAL A 17 -30.90 26.02 6.68
CA VAL A 17 -31.01 24.60 7.03
C VAL A 17 -30.94 23.72 5.79
N THR A 18 -31.71 24.04 4.74
CA THR A 18 -31.71 23.25 3.50
C THR A 18 -30.35 23.26 2.78
N ILE A 19 -29.65 24.41 2.78
CA ILE A 19 -28.32 24.51 2.16
C ILE A 19 -27.28 23.73 2.97
N ASP A 20 -27.31 23.83 4.31
CA ASP A 20 -26.39 23.10 5.18
C ASP A 20 -26.56 21.58 4.99
N GLU A 21 -27.81 21.08 4.95
CA GLU A 21 -28.12 19.66 4.67
C GLU A 21 -27.58 19.19 3.30
N GLU A 22 -27.76 19.99 2.24
CA GLU A 22 -27.27 19.62 0.90
C GLU A 22 -25.74 19.67 0.79
N LEU A 23 -25.09 20.56 1.56
CA LEU A 23 -23.63 20.61 1.65
C LEU A 23 -23.05 19.41 2.39
N ASP A 24 -23.70 18.97 3.48
CA ASP A 24 -23.27 17.79 4.24
C ASP A 24 -23.33 16.53 3.37
N ILE A 25 -24.42 16.33 2.60
CA ILE A 25 -24.54 15.21 1.65
C ILE A 25 -23.40 15.24 0.61
N LYS A 26 -23.16 16.40 -0.02
CA LYS A 26 -22.07 16.56 -1.00
C LYS A 26 -20.69 16.36 -0.40
N LEU A 27 -20.52 16.67 0.88
CA LEU A 27 -19.26 16.46 1.59
C LEU A 27 -19.04 14.97 1.86
N GLU A 28 -20.07 14.26 2.30
CA GLU A 28 -20.04 12.81 2.50
C GLU A 28 -19.73 12.07 1.19
N GLU A 29 -20.44 12.38 0.10
CA GLU A 29 -20.19 11.77 -1.21
C GLU A 29 -18.74 11.98 -1.67
N LYS A 30 -18.22 13.21 -1.56
CA LYS A 30 -16.83 13.50 -1.92
C LYS A 30 -15.82 12.81 -1.02
N LEU A 31 -16.14 12.65 0.26
CA LEU A 31 -15.28 11.97 1.20
C LEU A 31 -15.24 10.49 0.85
N GLU A 32 -16.40 9.86 0.64
CA GLU A 32 -16.54 8.47 0.24
C GLU A 32 -15.80 8.18 -1.08
N GLU A 33 -15.96 9.04 -2.09
CA GLU A 33 -15.22 8.93 -3.36
C GLU A 33 -13.70 8.98 -3.18
N LYS A 34 -13.19 9.76 -2.22
CA LYS A 34 -11.75 9.89 -1.95
C LYS A 34 -11.20 8.72 -1.14
N ILE A 35 -12.00 8.16 -0.24
CA ILE A 35 -11.54 7.10 0.68
C ILE A 35 -11.86 5.69 0.19
N LYS A 36 -12.70 5.51 -0.84
CA LYS A 36 -13.11 4.18 -1.35
C LYS A 36 -11.96 3.26 -1.80
N TYR A 37 -10.79 3.81 -2.09
CA TYR A 37 -9.60 3.04 -2.47
C TYR A 37 -8.57 2.92 -1.35
N LEU A 38 -8.81 3.56 -0.20
CA LEU A 38 -7.96 3.36 0.96
C LEU A 38 -8.30 2.00 1.56
N PRO A 39 -7.31 1.11 1.72
CA PRO A 39 -7.55 -0.14 2.41
C PRO A 39 -7.97 0.16 3.84
N ASN A 40 -8.86 -0.68 4.36
CA ASN A 40 -9.12 -0.64 5.79
C ASN A 40 -7.91 -1.17 6.57
N LYS A 41 -7.93 -0.99 7.89
CA LYS A 41 -6.82 -1.39 8.77
C LYS A 41 -6.43 -2.86 8.57
N GLU A 42 -7.42 -3.75 8.48
CA GLU A 42 -7.21 -5.19 8.38
C GLU A 42 -6.61 -5.58 7.02
N GLU A 43 -7.15 -5.03 5.93
CA GLU A 43 -6.63 -5.22 4.58
C GLU A 43 -5.18 -4.76 4.45
N PHE A 44 -4.87 -3.59 5.02
CA PHE A 44 -3.50 -3.06 5.04
C PHE A 44 -2.55 -4.00 5.79
N PHE A 45 -2.91 -4.43 7.00
CA PHE A 45 -2.04 -5.32 7.78
C PHE A 45 -1.89 -6.69 7.13
N ALA A 46 -2.97 -7.26 6.58
CA ALA A 46 -2.90 -8.53 5.85
C ALA A 46 -1.93 -8.47 4.67
N LYS A 47 -1.97 -7.38 3.87
CA LYS A 47 -1.04 -7.19 2.75
C LYS A 47 0.40 -6.94 3.19
N MET A 48 0.59 -6.23 4.29
CA MET A 48 1.94 -6.02 4.84
C MET A 48 2.53 -7.32 5.40
N ASP A 49 1.73 -8.15 6.06
CA ASP A 49 2.17 -9.44 6.58
C ASP A 49 2.53 -10.42 5.45
N GLU A 50 1.74 -10.44 4.37
CA GLU A 50 2.04 -11.19 3.14
C GLU A 50 3.40 -10.76 2.56
N LEU A 51 3.61 -9.46 2.35
CA LEU A 51 4.88 -8.90 1.84
C LEU A 51 6.08 -9.22 2.72
N ILE A 52 5.94 -9.10 4.05
CA ILE A 52 7.03 -9.41 4.98
C ILE A 52 7.37 -10.90 4.93
N THR A 53 6.37 -11.76 4.77
CA THR A 53 6.57 -13.22 4.68
C THR A 53 7.36 -13.57 3.43
N GLU A 54 6.97 -13.03 2.26
CA GLU A 54 7.71 -13.23 1.01
C GLU A 54 9.14 -12.70 1.10
N LEU A 55 9.32 -11.51 1.68
CA LEU A 55 10.63 -10.90 1.84
C LEU A 55 11.56 -11.73 2.73
N LYS A 56 11.02 -12.35 3.80
CA LYS A 56 11.78 -13.30 4.63
C LYS A 56 12.18 -14.54 3.83
N ALA A 57 11.24 -15.14 3.11
CA ALA A 57 11.52 -16.31 2.27
C ALA A 57 12.62 -16.02 1.24
N MET A 58 12.55 -14.89 0.54
CA MET A 58 13.58 -14.47 -0.41
C MET A 58 14.96 -14.30 0.23
N ARG A 59 15.04 -13.76 1.44
CA ARG A 59 16.32 -13.60 2.17
C ARG A 59 16.91 -14.95 2.56
N GLU A 60 16.07 -15.89 2.99
CA GLU A 60 16.49 -17.25 3.32
C GLU A 60 17.00 -17.99 2.07
N GLU A 61 16.27 -17.92 0.97
CA GLU A 61 16.70 -18.48 -0.32
C GLU A 61 18.02 -17.88 -0.80
N HIS A 62 18.15 -16.55 -0.75
CA HIS A 62 19.40 -15.87 -1.12
C HIS A 62 20.58 -16.33 -0.24
N THR A 63 20.35 -16.46 1.07
CA THR A 63 21.38 -16.95 2.00
C THR A 63 21.78 -18.38 1.67
N MET A 64 20.81 -19.27 1.42
CA MET A 64 21.07 -20.65 1.03
C MET A 64 21.83 -20.74 -0.29
N LEU A 65 21.43 -19.97 -1.31
CA LEU A 65 22.12 -19.89 -2.60
C LEU A 65 23.56 -19.38 -2.43
N SER A 66 23.75 -18.34 -1.63
CA SER A 66 25.08 -17.79 -1.33
C SER A 66 26.00 -18.86 -0.71
N HIS A 67 25.54 -19.58 0.31
CA HIS A 67 26.33 -20.67 0.90
C HIS A 67 26.62 -21.75 -0.13
N ARG A 68 25.63 -22.16 -0.92
CA ARG A 68 25.82 -23.20 -1.94
C ARG A 68 26.85 -22.78 -3.01
N VAL A 69 26.79 -21.53 -3.46
CA VAL A 69 27.70 -21.03 -4.50
C VAL A 69 29.12 -20.85 -3.95
N TYR A 70 29.27 -20.17 -2.82
CA TYR A 70 30.59 -19.78 -2.30
C TYR A 70 31.28 -20.88 -1.49
N GLU A 71 30.52 -21.70 -0.75
CA GLU A 71 31.11 -22.71 0.14
C GLU A 71 31.14 -24.13 -0.46
N ASP A 72 30.21 -24.47 -1.36
CA ASP A 72 30.18 -25.79 -2.02
C ASP A 72 30.70 -25.72 -3.46
N HIS A 73 30.01 -24.98 -4.33
CA HIS A 73 30.32 -24.97 -5.76
C HIS A 73 31.69 -24.36 -6.06
N GLY A 74 32.01 -23.20 -5.49
CA GLY A 74 33.28 -22.51 -5.71
C GLY A 74 34.50 -23.39 -5.45
N PRO A 75 34.68 -23.95 -4.24
CA PRO A 75 35.81 -24.81 -3.92
C PRO A 75 35.88 -26.08 -4.78
N ARG A 76 34.73 -26.66 -5.15
CA ARG A 76 34.69 -27.85 -6.01
C ARG A 76 35.10 -27.53 -7.44
N ILE A 77 34.62 -26.42 -7.99
CA ILE A 77 35.02 -25.93 -9.31
C ILE A 77 36.52 -25.67 -9.31
N GLU A 78 37.03 -24.92 -8.32
CA GLU A 78 38.46 -24.62 -8.20
C GLU A 78 39.32 -25.90 -8.14
N LYS A 79 38.87 -26.92 -7.40
CA LYS A 79 39.55 -28.23 -7.32
C LYS A 79 39.59 -28.94 -8.67
N VAL A 80 38.51 -28.88 -9.45
CA VAL A 80 38.43 -29.48 -10.78
C VAL A 80 39.29 -28.72 -11.78
N GLU A 81 39.23 -27.38 -11.78
CA GLU A 81 40.05 -26.51 -12.63
C GLU A 81 41.55 -26.75 -12.40
N LYS A 82 41.98 -26.79 -11.13
CA LYS A 82 43.35 -27.13 -10.75
C LYS A 82 43.79 -28.50 -11.27
N LYS A 83 42.91 -29.51 -11.20
CA LYS A 83 43.20 -30.86 -11.69
C LYS A 83 43.33 -30.91 -13.22
N LEU A 84 42.56 -30.09 -13.93
CA LEU A 84 42.53 -30.05 -15.39
C LEU A 84 43.50 -29.03 -16.00
N GLY A 85 44.17 -28.21 -15.18
CA GLY A 85 45.07 -27.15 -15.64
C GLY A 85 44.34 -26.02 -16.38
N ILE A 86 43.05 -25.84 -16.10
CA ILE A 86 42.23 -24.78 -16.70
C ILE A 86 42.38 -23.53 -15.84
N GLN A 87 42.71 -22.39 -16.46
CA GLN A 87 42.76 -21.12 -15.75
C GLN A 87 41.36 -20.50 -15.70
N ALA A 88 40.88 -20.21 -14.49
CA ALA A 88 39.59 -19.53 -14.30
C ALA A 88 39.60 -18.20 -15.06
N THR A 89 38.74 -18.07 -16.05
CA THR A 89 38.49 -16.80 -16.73
C THR A 89 37.43 -16.09 -15.90
N ILE A 90 37.89 -15.17 -15.05
CA ILE A 90 37.01 -14.23 -14.35
C ILE A 90 36.50 -13.20 -15.36
#